data_AF-A0A0U3TGA6-F1
#
_entry.id   AF-A0A0U3TGA6-F1
#
_cell.length_a   1.000
_cell.length_b   1.000
_cell.length_c   1.000
_cell.angle_alpha   90.00
_cell.angle_beta   90.00
_cell.angle_gamma   90.00
#
_symmetry.space_group_name_H-M   'P 1'
#
loop_
_entity.id
_entity.type
_entity.pdbx_description
1 polymer ?
#
loop_
_entity_poly.entity_id
_entity_poly.type
_entity_poly.pdbx_seq_one_letter_code
_entity_poly.pdbx_strand_id
1 'polypeptide(L)'
;QNAFYQVLNMPNLNADQRNGFIQSLKDDPSQSANVLGEAQKLNDSQAPKADAQQNNFNKDQQSAFYEILNMPNLNEAQRNGFIQ
;
A
#
# COMPACT_ATOMS: atom_id res chain seq x y z
N GLN A 1 4.20 -10.64 -20.72
CA GLN A 1 3.93 -10.97 -19.31
C GLN A 1 2.79 -11.97 -19.28
N ASN A 2 2.88 -13.07 -18.53
CA ASN A 2 1.80 -14.06 -18.47
C ASN A 2 0.97 -13.83 -17.19
N ALA A 3 -0.29 -13.43 -17.34
CA ALA A 3 -1.19 -13.13 -16.22
C ALA A 3 -1.33 -14.32 -15.25
N PHE A 4 -1.29 -15.55 -15.78
CA PHE A 4 -1.37 -16.77 -14.99
C PHE A 4 -0.26 -16.85 -13.94
N TYR A 5 1.00 -16.69 -14.37
CA TYR A 5 2.16 -16.76 -13.47
C TYR A 5 2.20 -15.59 -12.49
N GLN A 6 1.68 -14.43 -12.86
CA GLN A 6 1.59 -13.29 -11.95
C GLN A 6 0.60 -13.58 -10.82
N VAL A 7 -0.63 -14.00 -11.14
CA VAL A 7 -1.65 -14.37 -10.15
C VAL A 7 -1.17 -15.51 -9.25
N LEU A 8 -0.51 -16.52 -9.82
CA LEU A 8 0.01 -17.68 -9.08
C LEU A 8 1.00 -17.28 -7.96
N ASN A 9 1.78 -16.24 -8.19
CA ASN A 9 2.84 -15.77 -7.31
C ASN A 9 2.45 -14.57 -6.44
N MET A 10 1.17 -14.18 -6.40
CA MET A 10 0.70 -13.09 -5.56
C MET A 10 0.72 -13.51 -4.07
N PRO A 11 1.53 -12.84 -3.23
CA PRO A 11 1.79 -13.28 -1.86
C PRO A 11 0.60 -13.12 -0.92
N ASN A 12 -0.31 -12.18 -1.22
CA ASN A 12 -1.37 -11.78 -0.30
C ASN A 12 -2.75 -12.33 -0.70
N LEU A 13 -2.82 -13.14 -1.76
CA LEU A 13 -4.03 -13.87 -2.12
C LEU A 13 -4.07 -15.22 -1.41
N ASN A 14 -5.19 -15.52 -0.76
CA ASN A 14 -5.44 -16.86 -0.24
C ASN A 14 -5.67 -17.87 -1.38
N ALA A 15 -5.67 -19.16 -1.05
CA ALA A 15 -5.75 -20.23 -2.05
C ALA A 15 -7.03 -20.15 -2.90
N ASP A 16 -8.18 -19.85 -2.28
CA ASP A 16 -9.47 -19.80 -2.98
C ASP A 16 -9.56 -18.60 -3.95
N GLN A 17 -9.12 -17.42 -3.51
CA GLN A 17 -9.03 -16.23 -4.36
C GLN A 17 -8.10 -16.48 -5.56
N ARG A 18 -6.92 -17.05 -5.30
CA ARG A 18 -5.93 -17.37 -6.33
C ARG A 18 -6.47 -18.38 -7.33
N ASN A 19 -7.10 -19.46 -6.85
CA ASN A 19 -7.71 -20.48 -7.70
C ASN A 19 -8.86 -19.92 -8.53
N GLY A 20 -9.69 -19.04 -7.95
CA GLY A 20 -10.75 -18.34 -8.65
C GLY A 20 -10.24 -17.53 -9.83
N PHE A 21 -9.24 -16.66 -9.61
CA PHE A 21 -8.64 -15.89 -10.70
C PHE A 21 -7.94 -16.77 -11.74
N ILE A 22 -7.23 -17.82 -11.31
CA ILE A 22 -6.60 -18.79 -12.22
C ILE A 22 -7.66 -19.47 -13.10
N GLN A 23 -8.81 -19.82 -12.54
CA GLN A 23 -9.89 -20.43 -13.31
C GLN A 23 -10.48 -19.44 -14.32
N SER A 24 -10.74 -18.20 -13.93
CA SER A 24 -11.19 -17.17 -14.88
C SER A 24 -10.21 -16.96 -16.04
N LEU A 25 -8.89 -17.00 -15.77
CA LEU A 25 -7.86 -16.92 -16.82
C LEU A 25 -7.84 -18.14 -17.76
N LYS A 26 -8.21 -19.33 -17.27
CA LYS A 26 -8.34 -20.54 -18.08
C LYS A 26 -9.61 -20.52 -18.92
N ASP A 27 -10.72 -20.07 -18.33
CA ASP A 27 -12.03 -20.01 -18.97
C ASP A 27 -12.05 -18.99 -20.10
N ASP A 28 -11.46 -17.80 -19.88
CA ASP A 28 -11.34 -16.77 -20.91
C ASP A 28 -9.97 -16.03 -20.84
N PRO A 29 -8.98 -16.51 -21.61
CA PRO A 29 -7.67 -15.86 -21.70
C PRO A 29 -7.72 -14.42 -22.25
N SER A 30 -8.77 -14.04 -22.99
CA SER A 30 -8.91 -12.69 -23.56
C SER A 30 -9.15 -11.64 -22.47
N GLN A 31 -9.72 -12.04 -21.34
CA GLN A 31 -9.96 -11.18 -20.17
C GLN A 31 -8.74 -11.05 -19.25
N SER A 32 -7.59 -11.59 -19.65
CA SER A 32 -6.40 -11.66 -18.80
C SER A 32 -5.95 -10.32 -18.22
N ALA A 33 -6.10 -9.22 -18.96
CA ALA A 33 -5.77 -7.88 -18.47
C ALA A 33 -6.71 -7.42 -17.32
N ASN A 34 -8.02 -7.65 -17.47
CA ASN A 34 -9.02 -7.28 -16.47
C ASN A 34 -8.84 -8.12 -15.20
N VAL A 35 -8.75 -9.45 -15.36
CA VAL A 35 -8.58 -10.39 -14.25
C VAL A 35 -7.29 -10.12 -13.49
N LEU A 36 -6.19 -9.84 -14.19
CA LEU A 36 -4.92 -9.49 -13.55
C LEU A 36 -5.03 -8.19 -12.74
N GLY A 37 -5.71 -7.17 -13.27
CA GLY A 37 -5.90 -5.89 -12.58
C GLY A 37 -6.73 -6.04 -11.30
N GLU A 38 -7.77 -6.85 -11.32
CA GLU A 38 -8.57 -7.16 -10.13
C GLU A 38 -7.77 -7.94 -9.09
N ALA A 39 -7.01 -8.96 -9.52
CA ALA A 39 -6.16 -9.75 -8.64
C ALA A 39 -5.06 -8.88 -7.98
N GLN A 40 -4.42 -7.98 -8.74
CA GLN A 40 -3.43 -7.03 -8.20
C GLN A 40 -4.05 -6.12 -7.14
N LYS A 41 -5.19 -5.48 -7.44
CA LYS A 41 -5.88 -4.61 -6.47
C LYS A 41 -6.22 -5.34 -5.17
N LEU A 42 -6.70 -6.57 -5.29
CA LEU A 42 -7.07 -7.38 -4.12
C LEU A 42 -5.82 -7.85 -3.36
N ASN A 43 -4.74 -8.21 -4.05
CA ASN A 43 -3.45 -8.54 -3.43
C ASN A 43 -2.87 -7.34 -2.67
N ASP A 44 -2.93 -6.14 -3.24
CA ASP A 44 -2.38 -4.92 -2.62
C ASP A 44 -3.22 -4.49 -1.42
N SER A 45 -4.54 -4.61 -1.51
CA SER A 45 -5.46 -4.33 -0.39
C SER A 45 -5.25 -5.28 0.80
N GLN A 46 -4.84 -6.52 0.54
CA GLN A 46 -4.53 -7.54 1.54
C GLN A 46 -3.05 -7.57 1.93
N ALA A 47 -2.21 -6.71 1.33
CA ALA A 47 -0.83 -6.60 1.77
C ALA A 47 -0.81 -6.29 3.26
N PRO A 48 0.06 -6.98 4.04
CA PRO A 48 0.28 -6.61 5.42
C PRO A 48 0.54 -5.11 5.43
N LYS A 49 -0.38 -4.35 6.04
CA LYS A 49 -0.08 -2.97 6.37
C LYS A 49 1.10 -3.11 7.29
N ALA A 50 2.29 -2.66 6.84
CA ALA A 50 3.40 -2.49 7.73
C ALA A 50 2.79 -1.78 8.93
N ASP A 51 2.76 -2.47 10.08
CA ASP A 51 2.27 -1.86 11.31
C ASP A 51 2.94 -0.50 11.33
N ALA A 52 2.15 0.55 11.58
CA ALA A 52 2.63 1.89 11.79
C ALA A 52 3.46 1.93 13.09
N GLN A 53 4.47 1.10 13.17
CA GLN A 53 5.48 1.01 14.21
C GLN A 53 6.62 1.95 13.83
N GLN A 54 6.27 3.16 13.41
CA GLN A 54 6.99 4.39 13.72
C GLN A 54 6.05 5.54 13.35
N ASN A 55 5.76 6.42 14.31
CA ASN A 55 4.88 7.60 14.20
C ASN A 55 3.39 7.34 14.49
N ASN A 56 3.11 6.95 15.74
CA ASN A 56 1.80 7.11 16.38
C ASN A 56 1.47 8.59 16.64
N PHE A 57 1.84 9.50 15.73
CA PHE A 57 1.46 10.89 15.85
C PHE A 57 -0.03 11.00 15.49
N ASN A 58 -0.84 11.37 16.47
CA ASN A 58 -2.24 11.69 16.21
C ASN A 58 -2.33 12.89 15.25
N LYS A 59 -3.50 13.12 14.65
CA LYS A 59 -3.68 14.18 13.64
C LYS A 59 -3.23 15.55 14.15
N ASP A 60 -3.40 15.82 15.44
CA ASP A 60 -3.01 17.08 16.07
C ASP A 60 -1.49 17.22 16.18
N GLN A 61 -0.79 16.12 16.48
CA GLN A 61 0.67 16.09 16.47
C GLN A 61 1.23 16.28 15.06
N GLN A 62 0.65 15.64 14.03
CA GLN A 62 1.07 15.85 12.64
C GLN A 62 0.88 17.31 12.22
N SER A 63 -0.26 17.92 12.53
CA SER A 63 -0.52 19.34 12.27
C SER A 63 0.50 20.24 12.96
N ALA A 64 0.81 19.98 14.24
CA ALA A 64 1.80 20.74 14.99
C ALA A 64 3.21 20.64 14.38
N PHE A 65 3.62 19.45 13.92
CA PHE A 65 4.90 19.28 13.20
C PHE A 65 4.94 20.13 11.92
N TYR A 66 3.87 20.13 11.13
CA TYR A 66 3.79 20.92 9.89
C TYR A 66 3.83 22.44 10.16
N GLU A 67 3.20 22.91 11.23
CA GLU A 67 3.23 24.32 11.62
C GLU A 67 4.65 24.76 12.05
N ILE A 68 5.34 23.93 12.83
CA ILE A 68 6.71 24.20 13.29
C ILE A 68 7.69 24.23 12.12
N LEU A 69 7.59 23.30 11.18
CA LEU A 69 8.43 23.25 10.00
C LEU A 69 8.28 24.50 9.12
N ASN A 70 7.06 25.05 9.03
CA ASN A 70 6.73 26.16 8.15
C ASN A 70 6.78 27.54 8.83
N MET A 71 7.18 27.64 10.10
CA MET A 71 7.27 28.90 10.82
C MET A 71 8.42 29.78 10.26
N PRO A 72 8.12 30.99 9.73
CA PRO A 72 9.12 31.83 9.06
C PRO A 72 10.11 32.49 10.05
N ASN A 73 9.80 32.50 11.34
CA ASN A 73 10.56 33.12 12.41
C ASN A 73 11.47 32.14 13.18
N LEU A 74 11.54 30.87 12.76
CA LEU A 74 12.45 29.87 13.33
C LEU A 74 13.52 29.50 12.30
N ASN A 75 14.77 29.41 12.75
CA ASN A 75 15.85 28.81 11.97
C ASN A 75 15.86 27.27 12.14
N GLU A 76 16.62 26.56 11.31
CA GLU A 76 16.64 25.09 11.28
C GLU A 76 17.02 24.46 12.63
N ALA A 77 17.98 25.05 13.35
CA ALA A 77 18.39 24.55 14.67
C ALA A 77 17.26 24.66 15.71
N GLN A 78 16.49 25.76 15.68
CA GLN A 78 15.34 25.95 16.55
C GLN A 78 14.20 25.00 16.19
N ARG A 79 13.90 24.81 14.90
CA ARG A 79 12.88 23.85 14.43
C ARG A 79 13.20 22.43 14.89
N ASN A 80 14.44 21.99 14.74
CA ASN A 80 14.88 20.65 15.14
C ASN A 80 14.81 20.45 16.67
N GLY A 81 14.94 21.52 17.46
CA GLY A 81 14.78 21.46 18.91
C GLY A 81 13.35 21.21 19.39
N PHE A 82 12.33 21.52 18.58
CA PHE A 82 10.92 21.23 18.89
C PHE A 82 10.48 19.83 18.44
N ILE A 83 11.29 19.14 17.64
CA ILE A 83 10.93 17.93 16.89
C ILE A 83 11.47 16.63 17.55
N GLN A 84 12.12 16.72 18.73
CA GLN A 84 12.67 15.57 19.48
C GLN A 84 11.65 14.79 20.32
#